data_AF-A0A7M1Q397-F1
#
_entry.id   AF-A0A7M1Q397-F1
#
_cell.length_a   1.000
_cell.length_b   1.000
_cell.length_c   1.000
_cell.angle_alpha   90.00
_cell.angle_beta   90.00
_cell.angle_gamma   90.00
#
_symmetry.space_group_name_H-M   'P 1'
#
loop_
_entity.id
_entity.type
_entity.pdbx_description
1 polymer ?
#
loop_
_entity_poly.entity_id
_entity_poly.type
_entity_poly.pdbx_seq_one_letter_code
_entity_poly.pdbx_strand_id
1 'polypeptide(L)'
;MKEVQSLTTVEEIRAFVDPFRLDILRTYYNLGKPATVKQIADEMNEVPSKIHYHVKKLEKVNILKLHHTEEIKGIIAKYYLPTAKSYETKKKDDNDPELFLSEAQQMVENVMDTYKKKIFDIIKDKYVRICYQNLYLTDDELEEFTVMVESFIDSHNTKRDKANIKKHPVFFSIIGNKFRNNTSTISITEDQ
;
A
#
# COMPACT_ATOMS: atom_id res chain seq x y z
N MET A 1 7.12 -10.85 1.43
CA MET A 1 6.24 -9.97 0.63
C MET A 1 7.08 -9.42 -0.51
N LYS A 2 6.53 -9.16 -1.70
CA LYS A 2 7.30 -8.48 -2.77
C LYS A 2 7.48 -7.01 -2.41
N GLU A 3 8.46 -6.33 -2.99
CA GLU A 3 8.56 -4.86 -2.88
C GLU A 3 7.41 -4.22 -3.66
N VAL A 4 7.35 -4.47 -4.97
CA VAL A 4 6.31 -3.93 -5.87
C VAL A 4 5.53 -5.08 -6.55
N GLN A 5 4.22 -4.89 -6.74
CA GLN A 5 3.39 -5.74 -7.61
C GLN A 5 2.67 -4.91 -8.68
N SER A 6 2.84 -5.29 -9.94
CA SER A 6 2.15 -4.66 -11.06
C SER A 6 0.70 -5.14 -11.19
N LEU A 7 -0.22 -4.19 -11.29
CA LEU A 7 -1.64 -4.36 -11.63
C LEU A 7 -1.78 -4.21 -13.14
N THR A 8 -2.20 -5.27 -13.82
CA THR A 8 -2.20 -5.37 -15.29
C THR A 8 -3.59 -5.47 -15.91
N THR A 9 -4.61 -5.71 -15.08
CA THR A 9 -6.00 -5.85 -15.48
C THR A 9 -6.88 -4.80 -14.81
N VAL A 10 -8.00 -4.46 -15.45
CA VAL A 10 -9.01 -3.55 -14.88
C VAL A 10 -9.57 -4.10 -13.56
N GLU A 11 -9.75 -5.42 -13.44
CA GLU A 11 -10.24 -6.02 -12.18
C GLU A 11 -9.25 -5.82 -11.02
N GLU A 12 -7.95 -6.00 -11.26
CA GLU A 12 -6.89 -5.74 -10.27
C GLU A 12 -6.86 -4.28 -9.84
N ILE A 13 -6.93 -3.34 -10.79
CA ILE A 13 -6.94 -1.90 -10.51
C ILE A 13 -8.18 -1.53 -9.69
N ARG A 14 -9.38 -1.88 -10.17
CA ARG A 14 -10.65 -1.63 -9.44
C ARG A 14 -10.69 -2.28 -8.06
N ALA A 15 -9.97 -3.39 -7.89
CA ALA A 15 -9.89 -4.04 -6.60
C ALA A 15 -9.00 -3.28 -5.61
N PHE A 16 -7.90 -2.72 -6.09
CA PHE A 16 -6.95 -1.95 -5.30
C PHE A 16 -7.48 -0.56 -4.92
N VAL A 17 -8.10 0.16 -5.87
CA VAL A 17 -8.41 1.60 -5.75
C VAL A 17 -9.66 1.92 -4.92
N ASP A 18 -10.38 0.91 -4.48
CA ASP A 18 -11.55 1.07 -3.64
C ASP A 18 -11.15 1.62 -2.26
N PRO A 19 -11.71 2.76 -1.81
CA PRO A 19 -11.29 3.42 -0.59
C PRO A 19 -11.31 2.53 0.66
N PHE A 20 -12.34 1.67 0.77
CA PHE A 20 -12.49 0.79 1.91
C PHE A 20 -11.46 -0.35 1.90
N ARG A 21 -11.13 -0.89 0.72
CA ARG A 21 -10.04 -1.87 0.55
C ARG A 21 -8.67 -1.27 0.80
N LEU A 22 -8.43 -0.01 0.42
CA LEU A 22 -7.20 0.70 0.79
C LEU A 22 -7.07 0.83 2.32
N ASP A 23 -8.19 1.07 3.02
CA ASP A 23 -8.20 1.10 4.48
C ASP A 23 -7.91 -0.26 5.11
N ILE A 24 -8.47 -1.34 4.56
CA ILE A 24 -8.14 -2.71 4.96
C ILE A 24 -6.64 -3.00 4.77
N LEU A 25 -6.09 -2.71 3.60
CA LEU A 25 -4.66 -2.95 3.30
C LEU A 25 -3.76 -2.16 4.23
N ARG A 26 -4.06 -0.88 4.46
CA ARG A 26 -3.34 -0.04 5.42
C ARG A 26 -3.39 -0.62 6.84
N THR A 27 -4.50 -1.23 7.21
CA THR A 27 -4.65 -1.89 8.51
C THR A 27 -3.73 -3.10 8.62
N TYR A 28 -3.67 -3.94 7.59
CA TYR A 28 -2.68 -5.04 7.54
C TYR A 28 -1.24 -4.52 7.63
N TYR A 29 -0.88 -3.46 6.89
CA TYR A 29 0.47 -2.88 6.96
C TYR A 29 0.80 -2.34 8.35
N ASN A 30 -0.14 -1.64 8.99
CA ASN A 30 0.07 -1.11 10.34
C ASN A 30 0.27 -2.21 11.38
N LEU A 31 -0.39 -3.36 11.22
CA LEU A 31 -0.21 -4.51 12.12
C LEU A 31 1.16 -5.19 11.93
N GLY A 32 1.74 -5.13 10.73
CA GLY A 32 3.06 -5.69 10.43
C GLY A 32 3.15 -7.22 10.54
N LYS A 33 2.02 -7.92 10.65
CA LYS A 33 1.93 -9.38 10.84
C LYS A 33 0.69 -9.96 10.15
N PRO A 34 0.67 -11.27 9.81
CA PRO A 34 -0.54 -11.91 9.32
C PRO A 34 -1.70 -11.72 10.30
N ALA A 35 -2.88 -11.42 9.79
CA ALA A 35 -4.06 -11.14 10.60
C ALA A 35 -5.31 -11.81 10.04
N THR A 36 -6.25 -12.13 10.93
CA THR A 36 -7.55 -12.67 10.56
C THR A 36 -8.51 -11.56 10.16
N VAL A 37 -9.55 -11.91 9.39
CA VAL A 37 -10.68 -11.00 9.08
C VAL A 37 -11.27 -10.37 10.35
N LYS A 38 -11.37 -11.14 11.44
CA LYS A 38 -11.89 -10.65 12.72
C LYS A 38 -10.97 -9.59 13.32
N GLN A 39 -9.66 -9.84 13.38
CA GLN A 39 -8.69 -8.88 13.91
C GLN A 39 -8.69 -7.57 13.11
N ILE A 40 -8.83 -7.64 11.78
CA ILE A 40 -8.97 -6.44 10.94
C ILE A 40 -10.28 -5.71 11.22
N ALA A 41 -11.38 -6.44 11.39
CA ALA A 41 -12.68 -5.87 11.75
C ALA A 41 -12.63 -5.13 13.09
N ASP A 42 -12.01 -5.74 14.10
CA ASP A 42 -11.83 -5.16 15.43
C ASP A 42 -10.97 -3.88 15.35
N GLU A 43 -9.84 -3.89 14.63
CA GLU A 43 -8.96 -2.72 14.46
C GLU A 43 -9.63 -1.57 13.68
N MET A 44 -10.48 -1.90 12.71
CA MET A 44 -11.23 -0.91 11.91
C MET A 44 -12.54 -0.47 12.57
N ASN A 45 -12.92 -1.05 13.71
CA ASN A 45 -14.23 -0.87 14.35
C ASN A 45 -15.40 -1.12 13.37
N GLU A 46 -15.31 -2.22 12.63
CA GLU A 46 -16.23 -2.65 11.58
C GLU A 46 -16.74 -4.08 11.82
N VAL A 47 -17.78 -4.51 11.10
CA VAL A 47 -18.32 -5.88 11.24
C VAL A 47 -17.52 -6.90 10.43
N PRO A 48 -17.26 -8.12 10.95
CA PRO A 48 -16.46 -9.14 10.25
C PRO A 48 -16.99 -9.53 8.87
N SER A 49 -18.32 -9.55 8.67
CA SER A 49 -18.94 -9.88 7.38
C SER A 49 -18.58 -8.89 6.27
N LYS A 50 -18.53 -7.59 6.60
CA LYS A 50 -18.11 -6.52 5.68
C LYS A 50 -16.65 -6.70 5.31
N ILE A 51 -15.77 -6.87 6.29
CA ILE A 51 -14.33 -7.11 6.02
C ILE A 51 -14.12 -8.37 5.19
N HIS A 52 -14.85 -9.46 5.49
CA HIS A 52 -14.74 -10.72 4.75
C HIS A 52 -14.98 -10.53 3.25
N TYR A 53 -16.04 -9.80 2.89
CA TYR A 53 -16.37 -9.50 1.48
C TYR A 53 -15.19 -8.84 0.75
N HIS A 54 -14.62 -7.80 1.35
CA HIS A 54 -13.52 -7.05 0.73
C HIS A 54 -12.20 -7.84 0.72
N VAL A 55 -11.90 -8.61 1.77
CA VAL A 55 -10.75 -9.52 1.80
C VAL A 55 -10.84 -10.56 0.69
N LYS A 56 -12.03 -11.11 0.41
CA LYS A 56 -12.22 -12.04 -0.70
C LYS A 56 -12.00 -11.42 -2.07
N LYS A 57 -12.43 -10.17 -2.26
CA LYS A 57 -12.15 -9.43 -3.50
C LYS A 57 -10.65 -9.20 -3.70
N LEU A 58 -9.93 -8.83 -2.64
CA LEU A 58 -8.48 -8.64 -2.68
C LEU A 58 -7.71 -9.96 -2.86
N GLU A 59 -8.19 -11.05 -2.26
CA GLU A 59 -7.63 -12.40 -2.42
C GLU A 59 -7.77 -12.89 -3.87
N LYS A 60 -8.94 -12.67 -4.49
CA LYS A 60 -9.21 -13.09 -5.87
C LYS A 60 -8.18 -12.52 -6.87
N VAL A 61 -7.74 -11.29 -6.65
CA VAL A 61 -6.76 -10.60 -7.51
C VAL A 61 -5.33 -10.65 -6.97
N ASN A 62 -5.06 -11.53 -6.00
CA ASN A 62 -3.74 -11.72 -5.41
C ASN A 62 -3.10 -10.43 -4.84
N ILE A 63 -3.93 -9.56 -4.24
CA ILE A 63 -3.46 -8.41 -3.44
C ILE A 63 -3.34 -8.83 -1.97
N LEU A 64 -4.24 -9.68 -1.49
CA LEU A 64 -4.09 -10.41 -0.22
C LEU A 64 -3.88 -11.90 -0.52
N LYS A 65 -3.17 -12.61 0.35
CA LYS A 65 -3.07 -14.07 0.28
C LYS A 65 -3.22 -14.70 1.65
N LEU A 66 -3.78 -15.91 1.69
CA LEU A 66 -3.76 -16.76 2.87
C LEU A 66 -2.31 -17.11 3.23
N HIS A 67 -1.90 -16.79 4.45
CA HIS A 67 -0.59 -17.17 4.99
C HIS A 67 -0.61 -18.56 5.59
N HIS A 68 -1.55 -18.77 6.51
CA HIS A 68 -1.69 -19.99 7.28
C HIS A 68 -3.08 -20.04 7.92
N THR A 69 -3.40 -21.19 8.49
CA THR A 69 -4.60 -21.40 9.31
C THR A 69 -4.21 -21.93 10.68
N GLU A 70 -4.94 -21.53 11.70
CA GLU A 70 -4.78 -22.05 13.06
C GLU A 70 -6.14 -22.50 13.59
N GLU A 71 -6.17 -23.57 14.38
CA GLU A 71 -7.37 -23.98 15.09
C GLU A 71 -7.42 -23.31 16.46
N ILE A 72 -8.46 -22.51 16.70
CA ILE A 72 -8.66 -21.80 17.97
C ILE A 72 -10.02 -22.21 18.52
N LYS A 73 -10.01 -23.01 19.60
CA LYS A 73 -11.24 -23.53 20.25
C LYS A 73 -12.17 -24.26 19.26
N GLY A 74 -11.62 -25.09 18.38
CA GLY A 74 -12.37 -25.83 17.36
C GLY A 74 -12.76 -25.03 16.11
N ILE A 75 -12.38 -23.75 16.02
CA ILE A 75 -12.67 -22.90 14.86
C ILE A 75 -11.38 -22.69 14.06
N ILE A 76 -11.43 -22.96 12.75
CA ILE A 76 -10.31 -22.69 11.84
C ILE A 76 -10.24 -21.18 11.54
N ALA A 77 -9.25 -20.51 12.14
CA ALA A 77 -8.90 -19.13 11.86
C ALA A 77 -7.98 -19.04 10.64
N LYS A 78 -8.33 -18.17 9.68
CA LYS A 78 -7.52 -17.90 8.47
C LYS A 78 -6.79 -16.58 8.60
N TYR A 79 -5.47 -16.62 8.48
CA TYR A 79 -4.62 -15.43 8.55
C TYR A 79 -4.15 -15.03 7.16
N TYR A 80 -4.31 -13.76 6.82
CA TYR A 80 -3.94 -13.19 5.53
C TYR A 80 -2.82 -12.16 5.67
N LEU A 81 -2.12 -11.90 4.57
CA LEU A 81 -1.20 -10.76 4.43
C LEU A 81 -1.26 -10.14 3.03
N PRO A 82 -0.81 -8.88 2.88
CA PRO A 82 -0.54 -8.28 1.57
C PRO A 82 0.55 -9.04 0.81
N THR A 83 0.43 -9.04 -0.52
CA THR A 83 1.37 -9.72 -1.42
C THR A 83 2.58 -8.86 -1.79
N ALA A 84 2.45 -7.54 -1.76
CA ALA A 84 3.51 -6.56 -2.01
C ALA A 84 3.44 -5.37 -1.02
N LYS A 85 4.51 -4.57 -0.92
CA LYS A 85 4.50 -3.30 -0.15
C LYS A 85 3.85 -2.16 -0.92
N SER A 86 4.08 -2.10 -2.23
CA SER A 86 3.50 -1.12 -3.13
C SER A 86 2.94 -1.77 -4.39
N TYR A 87 2.06 -1.03 -5.06
CA TYR A 87 1.39 -1.49 -6.28
C TYR A 87 1.50 -0.41 -7.35
N GLU A 88 1.81 -0.84 -8.57
CA GLU A 88 1.94 0.02 -9.74
C GLU A 88 0.97 -0.44 -10.82
N THR A 89 0.57 0.45 -11.73
CA THR A 89 -0.19 0.05 -12.92
C THR A 89 0.79 -0.26 -14.05
N LYS A 90 0.65 -1.41 -14.71
CA LYS A 90 1.44 -1.77 -15.88
C LYS A 90 0.54 -2.11 -17.05
N LYS A 91 0.67 -1.34 -18.13
CA LYS A 91 -0.05 -1.59 -19.39
C LYS A 91 0.46 -2.90 -19.99
N LYS A 92 -0.47 -3.80 -20.37
CA LYS A 92 -0.19 -4.91 -21.29
C LYS A 92 -0.52 -4.47 -22.72
N ASP A 93 0.19 -5.03 -23.69
CA ASP A 93 0.05 -4.67 -25.10
C ASP A 93 -1.38 -4.88 -25.63
N ASP A 94 -2.10 -5.89 -25.09
CA ASP A 94 -3.47 -6.22 -25.49
C ASP A 94 -4.57 -5.40 -24.77
N ASN A 95 -4.21 -4.51 -23.84
CA ASN A 95 -5.21 -3.72 -23.12
C ASN A 95 -5.70 -2.54 -23.97
N ASP A 96 -7.01 -2.27 -23.92
CA ASP A 96 -7.59 -1.01 -24.41
C ASP A 96 -6.88 0.18 -23.74
N PRO A 97 -6.14 1.01 -24.50
CA PRO A 97 -5.36 2.12 -23.95
C PRO A 97 -6.22 3.16 -23.22
N GLU A 98 -7.43 3.45 -23.71
CA GLU A 98 -8.31 4.47 -23.11
C GLU A 98 -8.90 3.97 -21.80
N LEU A 99 -9.35 2.71 -21.79
CA LEU A 99 -9.87 2.09 -20.58
C LEU A 99 -8.78 2.05 -19.49
N PHE A 100 -7.57 1.62 -19.83
CA PHE A 100 -6.46 1.56 -18.86
C PHE A 100 -6.08 2.94 -18.32
N LEU A 101 -6.04 3.97 -19.19
CA LEU A 101 -5.80 5.34 -18.76
C LEU A 101 -6.89 5.82 -17.78
N SER A 102 -8.16 5.53 -18.07
CA SER A 102 -9.27 5.93 -17.21
C SER A 102 -9.21 5.27 -15.82
N GLU A 103 -8.79 4.00 -15.75
CA GLU A 103 -8.63 3.27 -14.49
C GLU A 103 -7.41 3.77 -13.70
N ALA A 104 -6.30 4.10 -14.37
CA ALA A 104 -5.15 4.73 -13.73
C ALA A 104 -5.49 6.13 -13.19
N GLN A 105 -6.30 6.92 -13.91
CA GLN A 105 -6.79 8.21 -13.42
C GLN A 105 -7.69 8.05 -12.18
N GLN A 106 -8.64 7.10 -12.23
CA GLN A 106 -9.47 6.78 -11.07
C GLN A 106 -8.66 6.28 -9.87
N MET A 107 -7.57 5.54 -10.12
CA MET A 107 -6.64 5.13 -9.07
C MET A 107 -6.06 6.34 -8.33
N VAL A 108 -5.51 7.28 -9.09
CA VAL A 108 -4.94 8.51 -8.52
C VAL A 108 -6.01 9.29 -7.76
N GLU A 109 -7.19 9.51 -8.37
CA GLU A 109 -8.28 10.26 -7.78
C GLU A 109 -8.76 9.66 -6.45
N ASN A 110 -9.05 8.36 -6.42
CA ASN A 110 -9.55 7.67 -5.23
C ASN A 110 -8.53 7.66 -4.09
N VAL A 111 -7.25 7.43 -4.40
CA VAL A 111 -6.17 7.46 -3.40
C VAL A 111 -6.03 8.86 -2.82
N MET A 112 -6.03 9.89 -3.68
CA MET A 112 -5.92 11.29 -3.27
C MET A 112 -7.12 11.74 -2.42
N ASP A 113 -8.34 11.40 -2.82
CA ASP A 113 -9.54 11.73 -2.07
C ASP A 113 -9.58 11.04 -0.70
N THR A 114 -9.15 9.79 -0.66
CA THR A 114 -9.00 9.03 0.58
C THR A 114 -7.98 9.69 1.51
N TYR A 115 -6.83 10.11 0.97
CA TYR A 115 -5.80 10.82 1.74
C TYR A 115 -6.28 12.20 2.22
N LYS A 116 -6.92 12.98 1.35
CA LYS A 116 -7.51 14.29 1.64
C LYS A 116 -8.50 14.21 2.80
N LYS A 117 -9.45 13.28 2.76
CA LYS A 117 -10.44 13.07 3.83
C LYS A 117 -9.75 12.82 5.18
N LYS A 118 -8.71 11.98 5.20
CA LYS A 118 -7.94 11.66 6.42
C LYS A 118 -7.13 12.83 6.95
N ILE A 119 -6.51 13.60 6.06
CA ILE A 119 -5.69 14.75 6.43
C ILE A 119 -6.54 15.87 7.01
N PHE A 120 -7.75 16.13 6.47
CA PHE A 120 -8.59 17.22 6.96
C PHE A 120 -8.94 17.15 8.45
N ASP A 121 -9.13 15.94 8.99
CA ASP A 121 -9.35 15.78 10.44
C ASP A 121 -8.06 15.99 11.25
N ILE A 122 -6.91 15.66 10.68
CA ILE A 122 -5.60 15.73 11.35
C ILE A 122 -5.05 17.15 11.42
N ILE A 123 -5.34 17.99 10.43
CA ILE A 123 -4.72 19.32 10.28
C ILE A 123 -5.34 20.40 11.14
N LYS A 124 -6.50 20.16 11.76
CA LYS A 124 -7.22 21.17 12.57
C LYS A 124 -6.32 21.84 13.61
N ASP A 125 -5.37 21.09 14.16
CA ASP A 125 -4.43 21.55 15.20
C ASP A 125 -2.95 21.39 14.81
N LYS A 126 -2.63 21.29 13.51
CA LYS A 126 -1.25 21.00 13.05
C LYS A 126 -0.80 21.90 11.91
N TYR A 127 0.50 22.21 11.89
CA TYR A 127 1.15 22.82 10.74
C TYR A 127 1.25 21.83 9.58
N VAL A 128 0.97 22.30 8.36
CA VAL A 128 1.04 21.52 7.13
C VAL A 128 2.11 22.10 6.23
N ARG A 129 3.02 21.25 5.76
CA ARG A 129 3.98 21.57 4.69
C ARG A 129 3.58 20.80 3.44
N ILE A 130 3.46 21.51 2.32
CA ILE A 130 3.22 20.94 0.99
C ILE A 130 4.43 21.29 0.12
N CYS A 131 4.99 20.30 -0.57
CA CYS A 131 6.05 20.51 -1.54
C CYS A 131 5.46 20.28 -2.94
N TYR A 132 5.56 21.29 -3.80
CA TYR A 132 5.10 21.25 -5.19
C TYR A 132 6.17 21.91 -6.06
N GLN A 133 7.25 21.18 -6.30
CA GLN A 133 8.40 21.64 -7.07
C GLN A 133 8.76 20.56 -8.10
N ASN A 134 9.20 21.00 -9.28
CA ASN A 134 9.73 20.10 -10.29
C ASN A 134 11.17 19.74 -9.92
N LEU A 135 11.47 18.44 -9.92
CA LEU A 135 12.84 17.94 -9.86
C LEU A 135 13.26 17.57 -11.28
N TYR A 136 14.47 17.97 -11.67
CA TYR A 136 15.05 17.66 -12.97
C TYR A 136 16.09 16.57 -12.74
N LEU A 137 15.69 15.32 -12.97
CA LEU A 137 16.49 14.13 -12.67
C LEU A 137 16.65 13.29 -13.94
N THR A 138 17.80 12.65 -14.08
CA THR A 138 18.01 11.50 -14.96
C THR A 138 17.23 10.28 -14.45
N ASP A 139 17.09 9.23 -15.28
CA ASP A 139 16.43 7.98 -14.86
C ASP A 139 17.14 7.34 -13.64
N ASP A 140 18.48 7.39 -13.62
CA ASP A 140 19.28 6.83 -12.52
C ASP A 140 19.11 7.65 -11.24
N GLU A 141 19.13 8.99 -11.32
CA GLU A 141 18.87 9.87 -10.17
C GLU A 141 17.44 9.72 -9.63
N LEU A 142 16.46 9.46 -10.52
CA LEU A 142 15.09 9.19 -10.10
C LEU A 142 14.97 7.87 -9.32
N GLU A 143 15.69 6.83 -9.74
CA GLU A 143 15.76 5.55 -9.01
C GLU A 143 16.45 5.75 -7.66
N GLU A 144 17.58 6.46 -7.61
CA GLU A 144 18.27 6.78 -6.35
C GLU A 144 17.36 7.52 -5.36
N PHE A 145 16.64 8.54 -5.84
CA PHE A 145 15.66 9.27 -5.03
C PHE A 145 14.54 8.36 -4.53
N THR A 146 14.03 7.47 -5.38
CA THR A 146 13.00 6.49 -5.02
C THR A 146 13.48 5.58 -3.89
N VAL A 147 14.67 4.98 -4.06
CA VAL A 147 15.28 4.08 -3.07
C VAL A 147 15.51 4.79 -1.73
N MET A 148 15.97 6.05 -1.76
CA MET A 148 16.18 6.86 -0.56
C MET A 148 14.87 7.04 0.23
N VAL A 149 13.78 7.42 -0.45
CA VAL A 149 12.48 7.65 0.19
C VAL A 149 11.89 6.35 0.72
N GLU A 150 11.92 5.27 -0.07
CA GLU A 150 11.40 3.96 0.33
C GLU A 150 12.15 3.40 1.54
N SER A 151 13.49 3.45 1.55
CA SER A 151 14.32 2.95 2.65
C SER A 151 14.03 3.69 3.96
N PHE A 152 13.77 5.00 3.89
CA PHE A 152 13.38 5.78 5.06
C PHE A 152 11.99 5.37 5.57
N ILE A 153 11.02 5.18 4.67
CA ILE A 153 9.67 4.72 5.03
C ILE A 153 9.76 3.34 5.69
N ASP A 154 10.48 2.39 5.12
CA ASP A 154 10.56 1.02 5.62
C ASP A 154 11.20 0.92 7.01
N SER A 155 12.22 1.73 7.28
CA SER A 155 12.84 1.81 8.61
C SER A 155 11.95 2.47 9.68
N HIS A 156 10.81 3.06 9.29
CA HIS A 156 9.94 3.87 10.14
C HIS A 156 8.44 3.51 10.06
N ASN A 157 8.04 2.51 9.28
CA ASN A 157 6.64 2.16 9.04
C ASN A 157 6.01 1.29 10.14
N THR A 158 6.78 0.86 11.14
CA THR A 158 6.31 0.08 12.30
C THR A 158 6.26 0.94 13.57
N LYS A 159 5.27 0.69 14.42
CA LYS A 159 5.26 1.26 15.79
C LYS A 159 6.45 0.67 16.55
N ARG A 160 7.29 1.53 17.12
CA ARG A 160 8.43 1.14 17.97
C ARG A 160 8.16 1.59 19.39
N ASP A 161 8.50 0.76 20.38
CA ASP A 161 8.31 1.05 21.82
C ASP A 161 9.38 1.99 22.38
N LYS A 162 9.67 3.09 21.67
CA LYS A 162 10.54 4.16 22.16
C LYS A 162 9.69 5.37 22.55
N ALA A 163 10.04 5.99 23.68
CA ALA A 163 9.40 7.23 24.11
C ALA A 163 9.46 8.29 23.00
N ASN A 164 8.34 8.97 22.77
CA ASN A 164 8.14 10.10 21.84
C ASN A 164 7.94 9.82 20.33
N ILE A 165 7.60 8.59 19.91
CA ILE A 165 7.22 8.36 18.51
C ILE A 165 5.76 8.80 18.26
N LYS A 166 5.56 9.75 17.34
CA LYS A 166 4.25 10.21 16.88
C LYS A 166 3.97 9.70 15.46
N LYS A 167 2.71 9.37 15.16
CA LYS A 167 2.30 8.98 13.80
C LYS A 167 2.17 10.23 12.92
N HIS A 168 2.86 10.22 11.78
CA HIS A 168 2.81 11.27 10.76
C HIS A 168 2.27 10.67 9.45
N PRO A 169 1.09 11.10 8.95
CA PRO A 169 0.65 10.70 7.63
C PRO A 169 1.55 11.35 6.58
N VAL A 170 2.05 10.55 5.63
CA VAL A 170 2.84 11.00 4.49
C VAL A 170 2.20 10.44 3.23
N PHE A 171 2.10 11.28 2.20
CA PHE A 171 1.75 10.86 0.84
C PHE A 171 2.87 11.30 -0.09
N PHE A 172 3.28 10.40 -0.96
CA PHE A 172 4.35 10.60 -1.91
C PHE A 172 4.01 9.83 -3.18
N SER A 173 4.25 10.45 -4.34
CA SER A 173 4.01 9.87 -5.65
C SER A 173 5.18 10.23 -6.55
N ILE A 174 5.65 9.25 -7.33
CA ILE A 174 6.65 9.43 -8.38
C ILE A 174 6.00 9.02 -9.70
N ILE A 175 6.20 9.81 -10.74
CA ILE A 175 5.79 9.49 -12.11
C ILE A 175 7.08 9.45 -12.94
N GLY A 176 7.36 8.30 -13.55
CA GLY A 176 8.57 8.08 -14.35
C GLY A 176 8.27 7.32 -15.63
N ASN A 177 9.21 7.36 -16.58
CA ASN A 177 9.06 6.72 -17.89
C ASN A 177 9.49 5.25 -17.90
N LYS A 178 10.28 4.81 -16.92
CA LYS A 178 10.79 3.43 -16.80
C LYS A 178 10.29 2.77 -15.52
N PHE A 179 9.91 1.50 -15.65
CA PHE A 179 9.53 0.64 -14.55
C PHE A 179 10.78 0.04 -13.88
N ARG A 180 10.72 -0.12 -12.56
CA ARG A 180 11.78 -0.78 -11.80
C ARG A 180 11.91 -2.24 -12.22
N ASN A 181 13.02 -2.61 -12.87
CA ASN A 181 13.38 -4.00 -13.07
C ASN A 181 13.95 -4.53 -11.75
N ASN A 182 13.19 -5.43 -11.10
CA ASN A 182 13.48 -5.94 -9.77
C ASN A 182 14.75 -6.83 -9.77
N THR A 183 15.92 -6.20 -9.68
CA THR A 183 17.22 -6.86 -9.46
C THR A 183 18.16 -5.85 -8.85
N SER A 184 18.10 -5.70 -7.53
CA SER A 184 19.26 -5.50 -6.65
C SER A 184 18.76 -5.47 -5.22
N THR A 185 18.82 -6.63 -4.57
CA THR A 185 19.00 -6.68 -3.12
C THR A 185 20.36 -6.03 -2.86
N ILE A 186 20.39 -4.73 -2.60
CA ILE A 186 21.59 -4.11 -2.04
C ILE A 186 21.56 -4.50 -0.57
N SER A 187 22.32 -5.56 -0.26
CA SER A 187 22.79 -5.88 1.07
C SER A 187 23.44 -4.61 1.61
N ILE A 188 22.79 -3.97 2.59
CA ILE A 188 23.45 -2.94 3.37
C ILE A 188 24.49 -3.69 4.20
N THR A 189 25.73 -3.68 3.74
CA THR A 189 26.89 -3.99 4.57
C THR A 189 26.90 -3.00 5.72
N GLU A 190 26.67 -3.52 6.93
CA GLU A 190 27.05 -2.86 8.17
C GLU A 190 28.58 -2.74 8.17
N ASP A 191 29.09 -1.54 7.89
CA ASP A 191 30.46 -1.18 8.26
C ASP A 191 30.45 -0.53 9.65
N GLN A 192 30.96 -1.34 10.59
CA GLN A 192 31.75 -1.08 11.80
C GLN A 192 31.69 0.30 12.48
#